data_AF-A0A950AA35-F1
#
_entry.id   AF-A0A950AA35-F1
#
_cell.length_a   1.000
_cell.length_b   1.000
_cell.length_c   1.000
_cell.angle_alpha   90.00
_cell.angle_beta   90.00
_cell.angle_gamma   90.00
#
_symmetry.space_group_name_H-M   'P 1'
#
loop_
_entity.id
_entity.type
_entity.pdbx_description
1 polymer ?
#
loop_
_entity_poly.entity_id
_entity_poly.type
_entity_poly.pdbx_seq_one_letter_code
_entity_poly.pdbx_strand_id
1 'polypeptide(L)'
;GAGKSACVNAMLCSVLLRATPHELRVVLVDPKQVELNHYEGVPHLLTPVITSPRMAANALQNLVKEMEQRYGTMSLARTRSLPELNRAREKRGEPPLPYILCVIDELADLMMVAPADVEDSIIRLAQKARAVGIHLVLATQSPRVDVITGMIKANVPSRIAFAVSSQTDSRVILDHNGAESLLGQGDMLFSPVGSSKLQRIQGAYIDEEQIAGLTDAWRRQGQPEFHDELLEEVESAEAGNGSDDSSEFNPDEDPLLDDAIALVAQMGTASTSMLQRRLRLGYTRAGRLIDMLERRGIISGYEGSKPRQVLITEADVPRILSHLAEAEGAGTPAPVRVPDDADEEQ
;
A
#
# COMPACT_ATOMS: atom_id res chain seq x y z
N GLY A 1 6.23 28.88 -6.93
CA GLY A 1 7.26 29.92 -6.73
C GLY A 1 8.68 29.40 -6.87
N ALA A 2 9.11 28.48 -5.99
CA ALA A 2 10.50 28.00 -5.96
C ALA A 2 10.89 27.07 -7.14
N GLY A 3 9.94 26.29 -7.66
CA GLY A 3 10.17 25.37 -8.80
C GLY A 3 9.83 23.90 -8.52
N LYS A 4 9.41 23.54 -7.29
CA LYS A 4 9.03 22.17 -6.88
C LYS A 4 8.07 21.51 -7.87
N SER A 5 6.86 22.07 -8.02
CA SER A 5 5.81 21.46 -8.82
C SER A 5 6.17 21.38 -10.31
N ALA A 6 6.79 22.43 -10.85
CA ALA A 6 7.30 22.42 -12.23
C ALA A 6 8.35 21.31 -12.45
N CYS A 7 9.23 21.04 -11.47
CA CYS A 7 10.20 19.97 -11.55
C CYS A 7 9.55 18.58 -11.46
N VAL A 8 8.59 18.37 -10.56
CA VAL A 8 7.82 17.12 -10.47
C VAL A 8 7.10 16.86 -11.80
N ASN A 9 6.47 17.88 -12.38
CA ASN A 9 5.84 17.80 -13.69
C ASN A 9 6.85 17.49 -14.81
N ALA A 10 8.01 18.15 -14.80
CA ALA A 10 9.07 17.86 -15.76
C ALA A 10 9.57 16.41 -15.64
N MET A 11 9.69 15.86 -14.43
CA MET A 11 10.06 14.45 -14.21
C MET A 11 8.99 13.50 -14.73
N LEU A 12 7.72 13.72 -14.37
CA LEU A 12 6.59 12.91 -14.83
C LEU A 12 6.47 12.93 -16.35
N CYS A 13 6.52 14.11 -16.97
CA CYS A 13 6.45 14.24 -18.42
C CYS A 13 7.66 13.59 -19.12
N SER A 14 8.86 13.76 -18.57
CA SER A 14 10.09 13.10 -19.04
C SER A 14 9.95 11.57 -19.07
N VAL A 15 9.26 11.01 -18.08
CA VAL A 15 8.97 9.59 -17.97
C VAL A 15 7.88 9.16 -18.96
N LEU A 16 6.74 9.88 -19.00
CA LEU A 16 5.62 9.59 -19.90
C LEU A 16 5.99 9.73 -21.38
N LEU A 17 7.01 10.53 -21.72
CA LEU A 17 7.52 10.63 -23.09
C LEU A 17 8.38 9.44 -23.52
N ARG A 18 8.80 8.56 -22.59
CA ARG A 18 9.78 7.50 -22.86
C ARG A 18 9.35 6.09 -22.46
N ALA A 19 8.32 5.96 -21.64
CA ALA A 19 7.85 4.67 -21.13
C ALA A 19 6.38 4.45 -21.45
N THR A 20 6.04 3.25 -21.88
CA THR A 20 4.67 2.77 -22.03
C THR A 20 4.10 2.28 -20.69
N PRO A 21 2.76 2.14 -20.54
CA PRO A 21 2.14 1.57 -19.34
C PRO A 21 2.60 0.14 -18.99
N HIS A 22 3.11 -0.61 -19.99
CA HIS A 22 3.67 -1.95 -19.77
C HIS A 22 5.09 -1.92 -19.23
N GLU A 23 5.81 -0.82 -19.41
CA GLU A 23 7.17 -0.64 -18.90
C GLU A 23 7.18 0.06 -17.55
N LEU A 24 6.27 1.01 -17.34
CA LEU A 24 6.15 1.77 -16.11
C LEU A 24 4.70 2.00 -15.73
N ARG A 25 4.43 1.79 -14.45
CA ARG A 25 3.19 2.14 -13.78
C ARG A 25 3.44 3.21 -12.71
N VAL A 26 2.44 4.03 -12.43
CA VAL A 26 2.58 5.23 -11.58
C VAL A 26 1.51 5.26 -10.50
N VAL A 27 1.91 5.65 -9.28
CA VAL A 27 1.02 5.99 -8.17
C VAL A 27 1.25 7.46 -7.83
N LEU A 28 0.21 8.29 -7.88
CA LEU A 28 0.29 9.73 -7.62
C LEU A 28 -0.48 10.06 -6.35
N VAL A 29 0.16 10.81 -5.45
CA VAL A 29 -0.43 11.29 -4.19
C VAL A 29 -0.39 12.82 -4.19
N ASP A 30 -1.58 13.43 -4.22
CA ASP A 30 -1.78 14.88 -4.19
C ASP A 30 -2.92 15.23 -3.22
N PRO A 31 -2.61 15.39 -1.92
CA PRO A 31 -3.61 15.70 -0.91
C PRO A 31 -4.32 17.04 -1.14
N LYS A 32 -3.67 17.95 -1.88
CA LYS A 32 -4.16 19.31 -2.14
C LYS A 32 -4.97 19.41 -3.42
N GLN A 33 -4.90 18.42 -4.31
CA GLN A 33 -5.63 18.37 -5.58
C GLN A 33 -5.28 19.53 -6.53
N VAL A 34 -4.05 20.03 -6.45
CA VAL A 34 -3.61 21.22 -7.21
C VAL A 34 -2.63 20.85 -8.31
N GLU A 35 -1.73 19.89 -8.08
CA GLU A 35 -0.51 19.75 -8.88
C GLU A 35 -0.54 18.51 -9.78
N LEU A 36 -1.13 17.39 -9.32
CA LEU A 36 -1.07 16.10 -10.03
C LEU A 36 -2.39 15.69 -10.70
N ASN A 37 -3.48 16.43 -10.48
CA ASN A 37 -4.78 16.15 -11.11
C ASN A 37 -4.74 16.21 -12.64
N HIS A 38 -3.78 16.93 -13.22
CA HIS A 38 -3.59 16.97 -14.68
C HIS A 38 -3.31 15.60 -15.30
N TYR A 39 -2.81 14.64 -14.52
CA TYR A 39 -2.49 13.27 -14.97
C TYR A 39 -3.65 12.29 -14.82
N GLU A 40 -4.81 12.71 -14.30
CA GLU A 40 -5.93 11.80 -14.08
C GLU A 40 -6.33 11.09 -15.38
N GLY A 41 -6.60 9.79 -15.31
CA GLY A 41 -6.96 9.00 -16.49
C GLY A 41 -5.83 8.63 -17.46
N VAL A 42 -4.55 8.94 -17.19
CA VAL A 42 -3.46 8.38 -18.01
C VAL A 42 -3.33 6.86 -17.76
N PRO A 43 -3.09 6.03 -18.80
CA PRO A 43 -3.09 4.57 -18.68
C PRO A 43 -1.97 4.01 -17.78
N HIS A 44 -0.95 4.82 -17.46
CA HIS A 44 0.12 4.45 -16.53
C HIS A 44 -0.34 4.36 -15.08
N LEU A 45 -1.46 4.98 -14.70
CA LEU A 45 -1.93 5.01 -13.31
C LEU A 45 -2.35 3.61 -12.82
N LEU A 46 -1.87 3.23 -11.63
CA LEU A 46 -2.34 2.03 -10.90
C LEU A 46 -3.53 2.33 -10.00
N THR A 47 -3.72 3.58 -9.62
CA THR A 47 -4.82 4.06 -8.78
C THR A 47 -5.23 5.44 -9.29
N PRO A 48 -6.48 5.88 -9.04
CA PRO A 48 -6.83 7.29 -9.18
C PRO A 48 -5.85 8.16 -8.38
N VAL A 49 -5.70 9.44 -8.73
CA VAL A 49 -4.83 10.35 -7.94
C VAL A 49 -5.30 10.36 -6.49
N ILE A 50 -4.40 9.97 -5.58
CA ILE A 50 -4.74 9.75 -4.17
C ILE A 50 -4.76 11.09 -3.46
N THR A 51 -5.92 11.46 -2.95
CA THR A 51 -6.15 12.75 -2.26
C THR A 51 -6.25 12.61 -0.75
N SER A 52 -6.56 11.42 -0.24
CA SER A 52 -6.63 11.15 1.21
C SER A 52 -5.26 10.74 1.75
N PRO A 53 -4.72 11.43 2.78
CA PRO A 53 -3.48 11.01 3.43
C PRO A 53 -3.52 9.58 3.98
N ARG A 54 -4.67 9.13 4.48
CA ARG A 54 -4.85 7.76 4.99
C ARG A 54 -4.80 6.73 3.87
N MET A 55 -5.46 7.00 2.73
CA MET A 55 -5.34 6.13 1.55
C MET A 55 -3.91 6.12 0.99
N ALA A 56 -3.19 7.24 1.08
CA ALA A 56 -1.80 7.30 0.65
C ALA A 56 -0.88 6.46 1.55
N ALA A 57 -1.12 6.44 2.87
CA ALA A 57 -0.43 5.54 3.79
C ALA A 57 -0.71 4.06 3.44
N ASN A 58 -1.97 3.70 3.18
CA ASN A 58 -2.33 2.36 2.72
C ASN A 58 -1.62 1.98 1.42
N ALA A 59 -1.58 2.90 0.44
CA ALA A 59 -0.89 2.69 -0.82
C ALA A 59 0.60 2.42 -0.62
N LEU A 60 1.27 3.15 0.27
CA LEU A 60 2.67 2.89 0.61
C LEU A 60 2.87 1.51 1.25
N GLN A 61 1.98 1.10 2.16
CA GLN A 61 2.05 -0.24 2.77
C GLN A 61 1.77 -1.35 1.74
N ASN A 62 0.83 -1.17 0.83
CA ASN A 62 0.56 -2.14 -0.24
C ASN A 62 1.69 -2.17 -1.28
N LEU A 63 2.40 -1.06 -1.51
CA LEU A 63 3.65 -1.08 -2.30
C LEU A 63 4.77 -1.87 -1.60
N VAL A 64 4.82 -1.89 -0.27
CA VAL A 64 5.73 -2.76 0.48
C VAL A 64 5.36 -4.24 0.25
N LYS A 65 4.07 -4.59 0.27
CA LYS A 65 3.64 -5.97 -0.07
C LYS A 65 4.00 -6.35 -1.50
N GLU A 66 3.76 -5.48 -2.48
CA GLU A 66 4.15 -5.69 -3.88
C GLU A 66 5.67 -5.90 -4.00
N MET A 67 6.47 -5.10 -3.27
CA MET A 67 7.92 -5.30 -3.20
C MET A 67 8.28 -6.71 -2.70
N GLU A 68 7.65 -7.18 -1.62
CA GLU A 68 7.88 -8.51 -1.04
C GLU A 68 7.45 -9.63 -2.00
N GLN A 69 6.29 -9.49 -2.66
CA GLN A 69 5.82 -10.45 -3.67
C GLN A 69 6.78 -10.54 -4.87
N ARG A 70 7.31 -9.42 -5.35
CA ARG A 70 8.34 -9.40 -6.40
C ARG A 70 9.60 -10.10 -5.94
N TYR A 71 10.04 -9.91 -4.70
CA TYR A 71 11.18 -10.64 -4.15
C TYR A 71 10.95 -12.15 -4.10
N GLY A 72 9.75 -12.59 -3.70
CA GLY A 72 9.36 -14.01 -3.75
C GLY A 72 9.47 -14.58 -5.16
N THR A 73 8.93 -13.84 -6.14
CA THR A 73 8.99 -14.21 -7.57
C THR A 73 10.44 -14.25 -8.09
N MET A 74 11.27 -13.27 -7.72
CA MET A 74 12.67 -13.22 -8.08
C MET A 74 13.47 -14.40 -7.50
N SER A 75 13.18 -14.78 -6.26
CA SER A 75 13.80 -15.91 -5.57
C SER A 75 13.50 -17.23 -6.29
N LEU A 76 12.23 -17.48 -6.62
CA LEU A 76 11.80 -18.66 -7.38
C LEU A 76 12.45 -18.71 -8.77
N ALA A 77 12.55 -17.57 -9.45
CA ALA A 77 13.19 -17.45 -10.75
C ALA A 77 14.74 -17.40 -10.69
N ARG A 78 15.34 -17.36 -9.49
CA ARG A 78 16.78 -17.18 -9.24
C ARG A 78 17.38 -15.95 -9.94
N THR A 79 16.69 -14.82 -9.84
CA THR A 79 17.09 -13.53 -10.44
C THR A 79 17.39 -12.49 -9.37
N ARG A 80 18.22 -11.49 -9.70
CA ARG A 80 18.70 -10.48 -8.74
C ARG A 80 18.19 -9.08 -9.01
N SER A 81 17.54 -8.86 -10.16
CA SER A 81 16.93 -7.58 -10.51
C SER A 81 15.68 -7.76 -11.37
N LEU A 82 14.81 -6.75 -11.39
CA LEU A 82 13.62 -6.72 -12.25
C LEU A 82 13.96 -6.96 -13.74
N PRO A 83 15.02 -6.37 -14.33
CA PRO A 83 15.42 -6.71 -15.70
C PRO A 83 15.77 -8.19 -15.91
N GLU A 84 16.46 -8.82 -14.95
CA GLU A 84 16.76 -10.25 -15.03
C GLU A 84 15.48 -11.09 -14.91
N LEU A 85 14.58 -10.71 -14.00
CA LEU A 85 13.28 -11.36 -13.84
C LEU A 85 12.46 -11.24 -15.13
N ASN A 86 12.37 -10.05 -15.73
CA ASN A 86 11.61 -9.84 -16.96
C ASN A 86 12.15 -10.66 -18.13
N ARG A 87 13.47 -10.75 -18.30
CA ARG A 87 14.07 -11.67 -19.29
C ARG A 87 13.71 -13.13 -19.04
N ALA A 88 13.60 -13.56 -17.78
CA ALA A 88 13.19 -14.92 -17.43
C ALA A 88 11.70 -15.15 -17.71
N ARG A 89 10.83 -14.16 -17.45
CA ARG A 89 9.40 -14.17 -17.74
C ARG A 89 9.13 -14.24 -19.25
N GLU A 90 9.80 -13.39 -20.02
CA GLU A 90 9.69 -13.38 -21.49
C GLU A 90 10.05 -14.74 -22.11
N LYS A 91 11.10 -15.40 -21.62
CA LYS A 91 11.48 -16.75 -22.07
C LYS A 91 10.42 -17.82 -21.79
N ARG A 92 9.55 -17.60 -20.79
CA ARG A 92 8.41 -18.47 -20.47
C ARG A 92 7.12 -18.04 -21.17
N GLY A 93 7.15 -16.97 -21.97
CA GLY A 93 5.95 -16.39 -22.58
C GLY A 93 5.06 -15.63 -21.60
N GLU A 94 5.58 -15.27 -20.42
CA GLU A 94 4.89 -14.44 -19.44
C GLU A 94 5.16 -12.94 -19.72
N PRO A 95 4.18 -12.05 -19.48
CA PRO A 95 4.41 -10.61 -19.63
C PRO A 95 5.44 -10.09 -18.61
N PRO A 96 6.30 -9.13 -19.01
CA PRO A 96 7.23 -8.49 -18.10
C PRO A 96 6.47 -7.70 -17.02
N LEU A 97 7.09 -7.57 -15.85
CA LEU A 97 6.58 -6.72 -14.77
C LEU A 97 7.06 -5.27 -14.99
N PRO A 98 6.17 -4.28 -14.91
CA PRO A 98 6.53 -2.88 -15.06
C PRO A 98 7.31 -2.38 -13.84
N TYR A 99 8.13 -1.34 -14.04
CA TYR A 99 8.58 -0.51 -12.92
C TYR A 99 7.37 0.17 -12.27
N ILE A 100 7.49 0.53 -10.99
CA ILE A 100 6.49 1.37 -10.30
C ILE A 100 7.17 2.64 -9.81
N LEU A 101 6.60 3.79 -10.17
CA LEU A 101 7.00 5.09 -9.66
C LEU A 101 5.89 5.65 -8.76
N CYS A 102 6.16 5.81 -7.47
CA CYS A 102 5.26 6.48 -6.54
C CYS A 102 5.74 7.92 -6.32
N VAL A 103 4.87 8.90 -6.59
CA VAL A 103 5.16 10.32 -6.43
C VAL A 103 4.22 10.91 -5.38
N ILE A 104 4.80 11.53 -4.36
CA ILE A 104 4.09 12.21 -3.28
C ILE A 104 4.40 13.70 -3.38
N ASP A 105 3.39 14.53 -3.68
CA ASP A 105 3.61 15.97 -3.85
C ASP A 105 3.90 16.71 -2.53
N GLU A 106 3.22 16.31 -1.46
CA GLU A 106 3.36 16.91 -0.13
C GLU A 106 3.44 15.84 0.96
N LEU A 107 4.66 15.39 1.26
CA LEU A 107 4.92 14.40 2.31
C LEU A 107 4.47 14.88 3.70
N ALA A 108 4.53 16.18 3.96
CA ALA A 108 4.15 16.74 5.26
C ALA A 108 2.69 16.45 5.64
N ASP A 109 1.78 16.42 4.66
CA ASP A 109 0.36 16.16 4.90
C ASP A 109 0.13 14.69 5.31
N LEU A 110 0.93 13.77 4.76
CA LEU A 110 0.91 12.35 5.14
C LEU A 110 1.48 12.14 6.55
N MET A 111 2.62 12.78 6.84
CA MET A 111 3.27 12.70 8.16
C MET A 111 2.41 13.30 9.28
N MET A 112 1.51 14.22 8.99
CA MET A 112 0.59 14.78 9.98
C MET A 112 -0.51 13.80 10.39
N VAL A 113 -0.87 12.86 9.51
CA VAL A 113 -2.00 11.92 9.73
C VAL A 113 -1.52 10.56 10.22
N ALA A 114 -0.49 10.00 9.60
CA ALA A 114 0.01 8.65 9.89
C ALA A 114 1.55 8.60 9.86
N PRO A 115 2.26 9.32 10.76
CA PRO A 115 3.71 9.47 10.69
C PRO A 115 4.46 8.13 10.74
N ALA A 116 4.07 7.24 11.65
CA ALA A 116 4.74 5.96 11.85
C ALA A 116 4.62 5.04 10.62
N ASP A 117 3.40 4.89 10.09
CA ASP A 117 3.12 4.01 8.95
C ASP A 117 3.80 4.50 7.66
N VAL A 118 3.76 5.82 7.44
CA VAL A 118 4.38 6.47 6.28
C VAL A 118 5.89 6.37 6.35
N GLU A 119 6.49 6.66 7.52
CA GLU A 119 7.93 6.57 7.72
C GLU A 119 8.45 5.13 7.55
N ASP A 120 7.81 4.13 8.19
CA ASP A 120 8.22 2.72 8.07
C ASP A 120 8.14 2.25 6.60
N SER A 121 7.06 2.58 5.91
CA SER A 121 6.89 2.21 4.50
C SER A 121 7.95 2.86 3.60
N ILE A 122 8.25 4.16 3.79
CA ILE A 122 9.30 4.86 3.06
C ILE A 122 10.66 4.21 3.30
N ILE A 123 11.00 3.89 4.56
CA ILE A 123 12.27 3.25 4.91
C ILE A 123 12.40 1.88 4.24
N ARG A 124 11.38 1.02 4.37
CA ARG A 124 11.39 -0.33 3.78
C ARG A 124 11.55 -0.28 2.27
N LEU A 125 10.77 0.58 1.60
CA LEU A 125 10.85 0.77 0.16
C LEU A 125 12.23 1.31 -0.23
N ALA A 126 12.69 2.41 0.38
CA ALA A 126 13.98 3.01 0.04
C ALA A 126 15.17 2.05 0.20
N GLN A 127 15.13 1.14 1.18
CA GLN A 127 16.19 0.15 1.40
C GLN A 127 16.20 -1.01 0.40
N LYS A 128 15.04 -1.50 -0.02
CA LYS A 128 14.93 -2.80 -0.71
C LYS A 128 14.31 -2.70 -2.11
N ALA A 129 13.54 -1.65 -2.40
CA ALA A 129 12.75 -1.55 -3.63
C ALA A 129 13.57 -1.47 -4.93
N ARG A 130 14.83 -1.01 -4.87
CA ARG A 130 15.68 -0.80 -6.05
C ARG A 130 15.80 -2.04 -6.94
N ALA A 131 15.96 -3.22 -6.35
CA ALA A 131 16.15 -4.45 -7.11
C ALA A 131 14.86 -4.92 -7.81
N VAL A 132 13.71 -4.66 -7.20
CA VAL A 132 12.38 -5.07 -7.70
C VAL A 132 11.72 -4.01 -8.59
N GLY A 133 12.37 -2.85 -8.76
CA GLY A 133 11.96 -1.77 -9.66
C GLY A 133 10.80 -0.92 -9.14
N ILE A 134 10.73 -0.70 -7.82
CA ILE A 134 9.81 0.28 -7.23
C ILE A 134 10.65 1.50 -6.80
N HIS A 135 10.18 2.71 -7.13
CA HIS A 135 10.91 3.96 -6.93
C HIS A 135 10.00 5.03 -6.32
N LEU A 136 10.57 5.84 -5.43
CA LEU A 136 9.86 6.92 -4.73
C LEU A 136 10.38 8.29 -5.17
N VAL A 137 9.45 9.23 -5.37
CA VAL A 137 9.73 10.67 -5.43
C VAL A 137 8.93 11.33 -4.31
N LEU A 138 9.64 11.85 -3.32
CA LEU A 138 9.07 12.48 -2.14
C LEU A 138 9.28 13.99 -2.27
N ALA A 139 8.19 14.74 -2.38
CA ALA A 139 8.23 16.20 -2.43
C ALA A 139 7.54 16.79 -1.19
N THR A 140 7.99 17.97 -0.77
CA THR A 140 7.37 18.74 0.30
C THR A 140 7.70 20.21 0.14
N GLN A 141 6.78 21.08 0.55
CA GLN A 141 7.06 22.52 0.69
C GLN A 141 7.43 22.91 2.13
N SER A 142 7.32 21.95 3.07
CA SER A 142 7.58 22.14 4.50
C SER A 142 8.84 21.39 4.92
N PRO A 143 10.05 21.94 4.67
CA PRO A 143 11.31 21.28 4.99
C PRO A 143 11.62 21.33 6.50
N ARG A 144 10.78 20.65 7.29
CA ARG A 144 10.90 20.55 8.75
C ARG A 144 11.49 19.20 9.15
N VAL A 145 12.12 19.15 10.33
CA VAL A 145 12.81 17.94 10.85
C VAL A 145 11.82 16.81 11.18
N ASP A 146 10.61 17.15 11.61
CA ASP A 146 9.51 16.21 11.87
C ASP A 146 8.93 15.60 10.59
N VAL A 147 9.09 16.28 9.44
CA VAL A 147 8.68 15.76 8.12
C VAL A 147 9.82 15.00 7.44
N ILE A 148 11.03 15.58 7.46
CA ILE A 148 12.24 15.00 6.86
C ILE A 148 13.13 14.49 7.99
N THR A 149 12.72 13.36 8.57
CA THR A 149 13.40 12.75 9.71
C THR A 149 14.80 12.25 9.35
N GLY A 150 15.63 12.01 10.36
CA GLY A 150 16.95 11.40 10.16
C GLY A 150 16.88 10.03 9.47
N MET A 151 15.83 9.25 9.76
CA MET A 151 15.64 7.92 9.16
C MET A 151 15.27 8.00 7.68
N ILE A 152 14.39 8.93 7.30
CA ILE A 152 14.09 9.18 5.88
C ILE A 152 15.36 9.63 5.14
N LYS A 153 16.12 10.57 5.72
CA LYS A 153 17.38 11.04 5.13
C LYS A 153 18.39 9.91 4.94
N ALA A 154 18.55 9.03 5.93
CA ALA A 154 19.49 7.91 5.84
C ALA A 154 19.19 6.96 4.68
N ASN A 155 17.92 6.83 4.25
CA ASN A 155 17.51 5.90 3.21
C ASN A 155 17.23 6.56 1.85
N VAL A 156 17.04 7.88 1.80
CA VAL A 156 16.82 8.65 0.56
C VAL A 156 18.02 9.58 0.30
N PRO A 157 19.11 9.06 -0.30
CA PRO A 157 20.38 9.78 -0.42
C PRO A 157 20.44 10.80 -1.56
N SER A 158 19.61 10.66 -2.61
CA SER A 158 19.55 11.63 -3.70
C SER A 158 18.50 12.69 -3.38
N ARG A 159 18.89 13.96 -3.34
CA ARG A 159 18.04 15.05 -2.87
C ARG A 159 18.15 16.28 -3.75
N ILE A 160 17.03 16.98 -3.91
CA ILE A 160 16.93 18.24 -4.63
C ILE A 160 16.36 19.28 -3.66
N ALA A 161 17.03 20.42 -3.54
CA ALA A 161 16.48 21.59 -2.86
C ALA A 161 16.30 22.72 -3.86
N PHE A 162 15.08 23.26 -3.90
CA PHE A 162 14.79 24.54 -4.54
C PHE A 162 15.09 25.69 -3.57
N ALA A 163 14.86 26.93 -4.01
CA ALA A 163 14.96 28.09 -3.14
C ALA A 163 14.11 27.93 -1.86
N VAL A 164 14.76 28.07 -0.71
CA VAL A 164 14.16 28.02 0.63
C VAL A 164 14.38 29.34 1.37
N SER A 165 13.63 29.56 2.45
CA SER A 165 13.64 30.82 3.19
C SER A 165 14.84 30.97 4.13
N SER A 166 15.46 29.88 4.55
CA SER A 166 16.53 29.92 5.56
C SER A 166 17.61 28.86 5.37
N GLN A 167 18.80 29.12 5.95
CA GLN A 167 19.88 28.12 6.04
C GLN A 167 19.45 26.88 6.82
N THR A 168 18.56 27.03 7.80
CA THR A 168 18.02 25.92 8.58
C THR A 168 17.27 24.96 7.65
N ASP A 169 16.38 25.48 6.81
CA ASP A 169 15.62 24.69 5.83
C ASP A 169 16.56 24.00 4.83
N SER A 170 17.60 24.70 4.36
CA SER A 170 18.61 24.12 3.47
C SER A 170 19.30 22.91 4.12
N ARG A 171 19.68 23.03 5.40
CA ARG A 171 20.30 21.92 6.14
C ARG A 171 19.34 20.76 6.40
N VAL A 172 18.05 21.03 6.60
CA VAL A 172 17.06 19.96 6.75
C VAL A 172 17.00 19.11 5.48
N ILE A 173 17.04 19.71 4.28
CA ILE A 173 16.97 18.98 3.01
C ILE A 173 18.32 18.37 2.61
N LEU A 174 19.40 19.17 2.61
CA LEU A 174 20.68 18.81 1.99
C LEU A 174 21.80 18.46 2.97
N ASP A 175 21.58 18.62 4.28
CA ASP A 175 22.64 18.61 5.31
C ASP A 175 23.71 19.72 5.09
N HIS A 176 23.48 20.63 4.14
CA HIS A 176 24.38 21.71 3.73
C HIS A 176 23.61 23.02 3.53
N ASN A 177 24.31 24.15 3.66
CA ASN A 177 23.81 25.45 3.26
C ASN A 177 23.87 25.62 1.73
N GLY A 178 23.11 26.57 1.21
CA GLY A 178 23.19 27.04 -0.18
C GLY A 178 21.83 27.20 -0.83
N ALA A 179 20.82 26.43 -0.41
CA ALA A 179 19.50 26.50 -1.02
C ALA A 179 18.79 27.83 -0.72
N GLU A 180 19.12 28.48 0.40
CA GLU A 180 18.62 29.81 0.77
C GLU A 180 19.12 30.94 -0.15
N SER A 181 20.16 30.67 -0.96
CA SER A 181 20.75 31.63 -1.90
C SER A 181 20.30 31.43 -3.35
N LEU A 182 19.42 30.46 -3.59
CA LEU A 182 18.89 30.18 -4.92
C LEU A 182 17.89 31.27 -5.35
N LEU A 183 17.79 31.46 -6.65
CA LEU A 183 17.01 32.55 -7.25
C LEU A 183 15.50 32.26 -7.33
N GLY A 184 15.09 31.02 -7.06
CA GLY A 184 13.73 30.54 -7.31
C GLY A 184 13.51 30.17 -8.78
N GLN A 185 12.25 30.07 -9.21
CA GLN A 185 11.87 29.80 -10.60
C GLN A 185 12.61 28.60 -11.24
N GLY A 186 12.77 27.51 -10.48
CA GLY A 186 13.42 26.28 -10.97
C GLY A 186 14.92 26.19 -10.72
N ASP A 187 15.57 27.22 -10.19
CA ASP A 187 16.95 27.14 -9.71
C ASP A 187 17.02 26.19 -8.50
N MET A 188 17.90 25.19 -8.56
CA MET A 188 17.98 24.12 -7.57
C MET A 188 19.42 23.65 -7.30
N LEU A 189 19.61 23.07 -6.12
CA LEU A 189 20.79 22.28 -5.76
C LEU A 189 20.43 20.80 -5.74
N PHE A 190 21.18 20.00 -6.48
CA PHE A 190 21.08 18.55 -6.50
C PHE A 190 22.26 17.92 -5.76
N SER A 191 21.94 17.06 -4.79
CA SER A 191 22.87 16.18 -4.09
C SER A 191 22.68 14.76 -4.60
N PRO A 192 23.59 14.24 -5.44
CA PRO A 192 23.48 12.87 -5.95
C PRO A 192 23.94 11.84 -4.92
N VAL A 193 23.38 10.62 -5.00
CA VAL A 193 23.88 9.49 -4.21
C VAL A 193 25.38 9.26 -4.43
N GLY A 194 26.11 9.05 -3.33
CA GLY A 194 27.54 8.72 -3.37
C GLY A 194 28.49 9.90 -3.54
N SER A 195 28.01 11.15 -3.55
CA SER A 195 28.85 12.35 -3.58
C SER A 195 28.30 13.43 -2.66
N SER A 196 29.19 14.09 -1.91
CA SER A 196 28.85 15.27 -1.10
C SER A 196 28.86 16.57 -1.91
N LYS A 197 29.29 16.52 -3.18
CA LYS A 197 29.35 17.72 -4.02
C LYS A 197 27.96 18.06 -4.56
N LEU A 198 27.44 19.20 -4.11
CA LEU A 198 26.22 19.79 -4.64
C LEU A 198 26.42 20.27 -6.09
N GLN A 199 25.43 20.00 -6.93
CA GLN A 199 25.35 20.48 -8.30
C GLN A 199 24.25 21.53 -8.39
N ARG A 200 24.57 22.75 -8.82
CA ARG A 200 23.54 23.75 -9.12
C ARG A 200 22.99 23.51 -10.51
N ILE A 201 21.67 23.41 -10.63
CA ILE A 201 20.96 23.07 -11.87
C ILE A 201 19.80 24.06 -12.04
N GLN A 202 19.59 24.52 -13.27
CA GLN A 202 18.36 25.22 -13.64
C GLN A 202 17.34 24.21 -14.16
N GLY A 203 16.19 24.12 -13.49
CA GLY A 203 15.11 23.21 -13.84
C GLY A 203 14.50 23.53 -15.20
N ALA A 204 14.16 22.48 -15.94
CA ALA A 204 13.32 22.60 -17.12
C ALA A 204 11.90 23.02 -16.71
N TYR A 205 11.27 23.83 -17.55
CA TYR A 205 9.90 24.27 -17.36
C TYR A 205 9.01 23.62 -18.42
N ILE A 206 7.86 23.15 -18.00
CA ILE A 206 6.77 22.67 -18.86
C ILE A 206 5.50 23.38 -18.39
N ASP A 207 4.76 23.95 -19.34
CA ASP A 207 3.50 24.63 -19.05
C ASP A 207 2.31 23.64 -19.03
N GLU A 208 1.17 24.13 -18.55
CA GLU A 208 -0.04 23.32 -18.42
C GLU A 208 -0.59 22.83 -19.78
N GLU A 209 -0.42 23.63 -20.85
CA GLU A 209 -0.88 23.27 -22.19
C GLU A 209 -0.08 22.08 -22.74
N GLN A 210 1.24 22.08 -22.52
CA GLN A 210 2.13 20.98 -22.87
C GLN A 210 1.82 19.71 -22.09
N ILE A 211 1.53 19.84 -20.78
CA ILE A 211 1.10 18.70 -19.94
C ILE A 211 -0.23 18.14 -20.46
N ALA A 212 -1.21 19.01 -20.75
CA ALA A 212 -2.51 18.60 -21.29
C ALA A 212 -2.35 17.87 -22.64
N GLY A 213 -1.55 18.42 -23.54
CA GLY A 213 -1.27 17.78 -24.84
C GLY A 213 -0.67 16.37 -24.70
N LEU A 214 0.27 16.19 -23.77
CA LEU A 214 0.88 14.88 -23.49
C LEU A 214 -0.11 13.90 -22.85
N THR A 215 -0.82 14.34 -21.82
CA THR A 215 -1.77 13.48 -21.08
C THR A 215 -2.96 13.08 -21.96
N ASP A 216 -3.47 13.98 -22.80
CA ASP A 216 -4.53 13.68 -23.77
C ASP A 216 -4.07 12.71 -24.85
N ALA A 217 -2.82 12.84 -25.32
CA ALA A 217 -2.26 11.88 -26.25
C ALA A 217 -2.24 10.45 -25.66
N TRP A 218 -1.98 10.32 -24.36
CA TRP A 218 -2.02 9.05 -23.65
C TRP A 218 -3.45 8.54 -23.40
N ARG A 219 -4.38 9.40 -22.97
CA ARG A 219 -5.80 9.03 -22.76
C ARG A 219 -6.47 8.50 -24.04
N ARG A 220 -6.07 8.99 -25.22
CA ARG A 220 -6.58 8.46 -26.50
C ARG A 220 -6.09 7.06 -26.83
N GLN A 221 -4.98 6.62 -26.23
CA GLN A 221 -4.37 5.31 -26.50
C GLN A 221 -4.90 4.21 -25.57
N GLY A 222 -5.43 4.58 -24.40
CA GLY A 222 -5.98 3.61 -23.45
C GLY A 222 -6.50 4.24 -22.17
N GLN A 223 -7.21 3.42 -21.38
CA GLN A 223 -7.69 3.76 -20.06
C GLN A 223 -6.78 3.14 -18.99
N PRO A 224 -6.69 3.74 -17.78
CA PRO A 224 -5.97 3.13 -16.68
C PRO A 224 -6.65 1.85 -16.23
N GLU A 225 -5.82 0.90 -15.80
CA GLU A 225 -6.24 -0.33 -15.17
C GLU A 225 -5.95 -0.18 -13.67
N PHE A 226 -6.98 0.18 -12.92
CA PHE A 226 -6.82 0.45 -11.50
C PHE A 226 -6.77 -0.83 -10.68
N HIS A 227 -5.88 -0.83 -9.70
CA HIS A 227 -5.69 -1.87 -8.71
C HIS A 227 -6.21 -1.37 -7.36
N ASP A 228 -7.52 -1.53 -7.13
CA ASP A 228 -8.18 -1.03 -5.92
C ASP A 228 -7.57 -1.61 -4.63
N GLU A 229 -7.01 -2.82 -4.70
CA GLU A 229 -6.26 -3.49 -3.63
C GLU A 229 -5.08 -2.66 -3.08
N LEU A 230 -4.54 -1.72 -3.86
CA LEU A 230 -3.50 -0.80 -3.38
C LEU A 230 -4.04 0.24 -2.39
N LEU A 231 -5.34 0.56 -2.43
CA LEU A 231 -5.96 1.57 -1.57
C LEU A 231 -6.60 0.96 -0.31
N GLU A 232 -6.83 -0.35 -0.32
CA GLU A 232 -7.43 -1.08 0.80
C GLU A 232 -6.53 -1.04 2.04
N GLU A 233 -7.16 -0.99 3.21
CA GLU A 233 -6.42 -1.07 4.47
C GLU A 233 -5.67 -2.39 4.57
N VAL A 234 -4.41 -2.31 4.95
CA VAL A 234 -3.62 -3.51 5.21
C VAL A 234 -4.13 -4.13 6.50
N GLU A 235 -4.75 -5.30 6.41
CA GLU A 235 -4.94 -6.17 7.57
C GLU A 235 -3.55 -6.43 8.17
N SER A 236 -3.23 -5.71 9.24
CA SER A 236 -1.95 -5.80 9.93
C SER A 236 -1.83 -7.19 10.54
N ALA A 237 -0.95 -8.02 9.97
CA ALA A 237 -0.64 -9.33 10.51
C ALA A 237 0.10 -9.28 11.86
N GLU A 238 0.52 -8.09 12.32
CA GLU A 238 1.16 -7.92 13.62
C GLU A 238 0.77 -6.56 14.23
N ALA A 239 -0.22 -6.57 15.11
CA ALA A 239 -0.42 -5.53 16.13
C ALA A 239 -0.79 -6.20 17.47
N GLY A 240 0.06 -7.12 17.91
CA GLY A 240 0.16 -7.45 19.33
C GLY A 240 1.03 -6.39 20.02
N ASN A 241 0.41 -5.28 20.46
CA ASN A 241 0.74 -4.57 21.70
C ASN A 241 -0.06 -3.26 21.85
N GLY A 242 -1.06 -3.31 22.74
CA GLY A 242 -1.32 -2.25 23.72
C GLY A 242 -2.33 -1.15 23.35
N SER A 243 -3.61 -1.39 23.56
CA SER A 243 -4.40 -0.69 24.60
C SER A 243 -5.83 -1.23 24.63
N ASP A 244 -6.36 -1.36 25.85
CA ASP A 244 -7.68 -1.88 26.21
C ASP A 244 -8.81 -1.38 25.29
N ASP A 245 -9.38 -2.28 24.50
CA ASP A 245 -10.83 -2.47 24.46
C ASP A 245 -11.13 -3.95 24.20
N SER A 246 -11.87 -4.55 25.11
CA SER A 246 -12.13 -5.97 25.20
C SER A 246 -13.05 -6.46 24.07
N SER A 247 -12.47 -7.07 23.04
CA SER A 247 -13.10 -8.18 22.33
C SER A 247 -12.00 -9.15 21.93
N GLU A 248 -11.99 -10.33 22.56
CA GLU A 248 -11.08 -11.42 22.22
C GLU A 248 -11.20 -11.71 20.73
N PHE A 249 -10.13 -11.48 19.96
CA PHE A 249 -10.05 -11.94 18.58
C PHE A 249 -9.96 -13.47 18.61
N ASN A 250 -11.12 -14.14 18.57
CA ASN A 250 -11.21 -15.58 18.41
C ASN A 250 -10.91 -15.92 16.94
N PRO A 251 -9.87 -16.73 16.62
CA PRO A 251 -9.56 -17.17 15.26
C PRO A 251 -10.70 -17.92 14.55
N ASP A 252 -11.72 -18.33 15.31
CA ASP A 252 -12.91 -19.01 14.84
C ASP A 252 -14.16 -18.12 14.76
N GLU A 253 -14.08 -16.80 14.95
CA GLU A 253 -15.23 -15.89 14.84
C GLU A 253 -15.02 -14.87 13.71
N ASP A 254 -16.05 -14.68 12.89
CA ASP A 254 -16.11 -13.63 11.88
C ASP A 254 -17.51 -12.99 11.95
N PRO A 255 -17.62 -11.66 12.05
CA PRO A 255 -18.91 -10.97 12.11
C PRO A 255 -19.86 -11.27 10.94
N LEU A 256 -19.33 -11.75 9.81
CA LEU A 256 -20.10 -12.11 8.61
C LEU A 256 -20.32 -13.63 8.48
N LEU A 257 -20.00 -14.42 9.51
CA LEU A 257 -20.17 -15.87 9.48
C LEU A 257 -21.64 -16.24 9.31
N ASP A 258 -22.54 -15.63 10.09
CA ASP A 258 -23.98 -15.91 10.02
C ASP A 258 -24.56 -15.61 8.63
N ASP A 259 -24.17 -14.47 8.07
CA ASP A 259 -24.55 -14.05 6.72
C ASP A 259 -24.00 -15.03 5.67
N ALA A 260 -22.79 -15.53 5.85
CA ALA A 260 -22.19 -16.53 4.96
C ALA A 260 -22.92 -17.88 5.04
N ILE A 261 -23.32 -18.32 6.23
CA ILE A 261 -24.10 -19.55 6.43
C ILE A 261 -25.45 -19.46 5.72
N ALA A 262 -26.17 -18.36 5.93
CA ALA A 262 -27.47 -18.12 5.31
C ALA A 262 -27.34 -18.06 3.78
N LEU A 263 -26.34 -17.34 3.27
CA LEU A 263 -26.11 -17.17 1.84
C LEU A 263 -25.76 -18.51 1.15
N VAL A 264 -24.91 -19.32 1.76
CA VAL A 264 -24.48 -20.61 1.21
C VAL A 264 -25.63 -21.62 1.23
N ALA A 265 -26.43 -21.66 2.30
CA ALA A 265 -27.64 -22.47 2.38
C ALA A 265 -28.66 -22.08 1.30
N GLN A 266 -28.83 -20.78 1.04
CA GLN A 266 -29.74 -20.27 0.02
C GLN A 266 -29.26 -20.59 -1.42
N MET A 267 -27.97 -20.44 -1.68
CA MET A 267 -27.40 -20.59 -3.01
C MET A 267 -27.11 -22.04 -3.39
N GLY A 268 -27.10 -22.96 -2.42
CA GLY A 268 -26.82 -24.39 -2.60
C GLY A 268 -25.40 -24.70 -3.12
N THR A 269 -24.52 -23.70 -3.18
CA THR A 269 -23.12 -23.81 -3.60
C THR A 269 -22.24 -22.93 -2.71
N ALA A 270 -20.96 -23.26 -2.57
CA ALA A 270 -20.01 -22.45 -1.82
C ALA A 270 -18.70 -22.27 -2.59
N SER A 271 -18.31 -21.02 -2.82
CA SER A 271 -17.02 -20.68 -3.41
C SER A 271 -16.51 -19.35 -2.88
N THR A 272 -15.17 -19.21 -2.81
CA THR A 272 -14.50 -17.99 -2.34
C THR A 272 -14.93 -16.77 -3.16
N SER A 273 -14.95 -16.88 -4.48
CA SER A 273 -15.41 -15.80 -5.38
C SER A 273 -16.89 -15.43 -5.22
N MET A 274 -17.74 -16.37 -4.82
CA MET A 274 -19.15 -16.07 -4.54
C MET A 274 -19.29 -15.23 -3.28
N LEU A 275 -18.65 -15.64 -2.18
CA LEU A 275 -18.69 -14.90 -0.92
C LEU A 275 -18.06 -13.52 -1.08
N GLN A 276 -16.94 -13.41 -1.80
CA GLN A 276 -16.28 -12.15 -2.13
C GLN A 276 -17.26 -11.14 -2.77
N ARG A 277 -18.01 -11.58 -3.80
CA ARG A 277 -18.93 -10.71 -4.55
C ARG A 277 -20.20 -10.37 -3.78
N ARG A 278 -20.78 -11.34 -3.06
CA ARG A 278 -22.08 -11.19 -2.40
C ARG A 278 -21.99 -10.47 -1.06
N LEU A 279 -20.92 -10.72 -0.30
CA LEU A 279 -20.69 -10.11 1.01
C LEU A 279 -19.68 -8.94 0.96
N ARG A 280 -19.22 -8.56 -0.25
CA ARG A 280 -18.31 -7.43 -0.50
C ARG A 280 -17.08 -7.44 0.41
N LEU A 281 -16.42 -8.59 0.47
CA LEU A 281 -15.26 -8.82 1.32
C LEU A 281 -14.06 -9.27 0.48
N GLY A 282 -12.83 -9.04 0.97
CA GLY A 282 -11.59 -9.39 0.27
C GLY A 282 -11.39 -10.90 0.11
N TYR A 283 -10.54 -11.32 -0.84
CA TYR A 283 -10.32 -12.74 -1.17
C TYR A 283 -9.85 -13.57 0.03
N THR A 284 -8.95 -13.03 0.87
CA THR A 284 -8.42 -13.71 2.06
C THR A 284 -9.51 -13.99 3.09
N ARG A 285 -10.35 -12.98 3.38
CA ARG A 285 -11.49 -13.12 4.29
C ARG A 285 -12.55 -14.08 3.71
N ALA A 286 -12.75 -14.08 2.39
CA ALA A 286 -13.62 -15.04 1.71
C ALA A 286 -13.11 -16.48 1.87
N GLY A 287 -11.80 -16.67 1.71
CA GLY A 287 -11.13 -17.94 1.96
C GLY A 287 -11.33 -18.42 3.39
N ARG A 288 -11.10 -17.54 4.37
CA ARG A 288 -11.29 -17.83 5.79
C ARG A 288 -12.73 -18.26 6.11
N LEU A 289 -13.72 -17.53 5.59
CA LEU A 289 -15.13 -17.90 5.75
C LEU A 289 -15.42 -19.28 5.15
N ILE A 290 -14.87 -19.61 3.97
CA ILE A 290 -15.00 -20.95 3.38
C ILE A 290 -14.41 -22.03 4.30
N ASP A 291 -13.23 -21.79 4.89
CA ASP A 291 -12.59 -22.74 5.81
C ASP A 291 -13.37 -22.88 7.14
N MET A 292 -14.01 -21.81 7.60
CA MET A 292 -14.87 -21.81 8.80
C MET A 292 -16.16 -22.60 8.55
N LEU A 293 -16.77 -22.44 7.38
CA LEU A 293 -17.95 -23.20 6.95
C LEU A 293 -17.63 -24.70 6.81
N GLU A 294 -16.44 -25.04 6.29
CA GLU A 294 -16.00 -26.44 6.17
C GLU A 294 -15.80 -27.09 7.54
N ARG A 295 -15.06 -26.42 8.45
CA ARG A 295 -14.81 -26.92 9.81
C ARG A 295 -16.09 -27.14 10.61
N ARG A 296 -17.13 -26.36 10.33
CA ARG A 296 -18.45 -26.45 10.97
C ARG A 296 -19.40 -27.43 10.30
N GLY A 297 -18.94 -28.15 9.27
CA GLY A 297 -19.75 -29.14 8.55
C GLY A 297 -20.89 -28.53 7.74
N ILE A 298 -20.78 -27.24 7.39
CA ILE A 298 -21.78 -26.52 6.60
C ILE A 298 -21.57 -26.77 5.11
N ILE A 299 -20.32 -26.97 4.70
CA ILE A 299 -19.93 -27.34 3.35
C ILE A 299 -18.97 -28.54 3.38
N SER A 300 -18.93 -29.28 2.27
CA SER A 300 -17.97 -30.37 2.08
C SER A 300 -16.54 -29.85 1.99
N GLY A 301 -15.59 -30.74 2.28
CA GLY A 301 -14.17 -30.45 2.06
C GLY A 301 -13.79 -30.33 0.58
N TYR A 302 -12.53 -30.00 0.34
CA TYR A 302 -12.00 -29.79 -1.01
C TYR A 302 -11.88 -31.11 -1.80
N GLU A 303 -12.74 -31.30 -2.79
CA GLU A 303 -12.73 -32.45 -3.72
C GLU A 303 -12.18 -32.09 -5.12
N GLY A 304 -11.01 -31.44 -5.18
CA GLY A 304 -10.35 -31.13 -6.45
C GLY A 304 -11.08 -30.09 -7.29
N SER A 305 -11.52 -30.42 -8.51
CA SER A 305 -12.13 -29.46 -9.46
C SER A 305 -13.64 -29.29 -9.35
N LYS A 306 -14.30 -30.02 -8.42
CA LYS A 306 -15.75 -29.90 -8.21
C LYS A 306 -16.06 -28.81 -7.18
N PRO A 307 -17.14 -28.03 -7.36
CA PRO A 307 -17.58 -27.05 -6.38
C PRO A 307 -17.94 -27.73 -5.06
N ARG A 308 -17.55 -27.11 -3.93
CA ARG A 308 -17.87 -27.61 -2.58
C ARG A 308 -19.39 -27.72 -2.42
N GLN A 309 -19.86 -28.87 -1.98
CA GLN A 309 -21.29 -29.13 -1.77
C GLN A 309 -21.73 -28.53 -0.45
N VAL A 310 -22.92 -27.95 -0.43
CA VAL A 310 -23.54 -27.44 0.80
C VAL A 310 -24.23 -28.59 1.51
N LEU A 311 -23.90 -28.81 2.78
CA LEU A 311 -24.36 -29.95 3.57
C LEU A 311 -25.60 -29.65 4.42
N ILE A 312 -26.07 -28.41 4.37
CA ILE A 312 -27.21 -27.91 5.13
C ILE A 312 -28.28 -27.33 4.20
N THR A 313 -29.52 -27.28 4.67
CA THR A 313 -30.63 -26.63 3.94
C THR A 313 -31.00 -25.30 4.58
N GLU A 314 -31.76 -24.45 3.87
CA GLU A 314 -32.28 -23.19 4.44
C GLU A 314 -33.07 -23.42 5.74
N ALA A 315 -33.75 -24.56 5.88
CA ALA A 315 -34.50 -24.91 7.08
C ALA A 315 -33.60 -25.22 8.30
N ASP A 316 -32.34 -25.58 8.07
CA ASP A 316 -31.37 -25.87 9.14
C ASP A 316 -30.70 -24.60 9.70
N VAL A 317 -30.71 -23.50 8.94
CA VAL A 317 -30.02 -22.25 9.30
C VAL A 317 -30.43 -21.72 10.68
N PRO A 318 -31.72 -21.59 11.03
CA PRO A 318 -32.11 -21.05 12.34
C PRO A 318 -31.58 -21.89 13.51
N ARG A 319 -31.54 -23.22 13.36
CA ARG A 319 -31.02 -24.16 14.37
C ARG A 319 -29.50 -24.10 14.49
N ILE A 320 -28.81 -23.90 13.36
CA ILE A 320 -27.34 -23.78 13.35
C ILE A 320 -26.91 -22.47 14.01
N LEU A 321 -27.57 -21.36 13.67
CA LEU A 321 -27.30 -20.05 14.26
C LEU A 321 -27.59 -20.03 15.77
N SER A 322 -28.66 -20.70 16.23
CA SER A 322 -28.93 -20.81 17.67
C SER A 322 -27.85 -21.59 18.42
N HIS A 323 -27.31 -22.67 17.83
CA HIS A 323 -26.22 -23.43 18.44
C HIS A 323 -24.89 -22.67 18.47
N LEU A 324 -24.65 -21.79 17.48
CA LEU A 324 -23.48 -20.91 17.48
C LEU A 324 -23.56 -19.87 18.60
N ALA A 325 -24.72 -19.25 18.78
CA ALA A 325 -24.96 -18.30 19.87
C ALA A 325 -24.87 -18.95 21.27
N GLU A 326 -25.26 -20.23 21.41
CA GLU A 326 -25.12 -20.98 22.66
C GLU A 326 -23.65 -21.36 22.96
N ALA A 327 -22.85 -21.62 21.93
CA ALA A 327 -21.42 -21.94 22.07
C ALA A 327 -20.58 -20.72 22.46
N GLU A 328 -20.93 -19.53 21.97
CA GLU A 328 -20.30 -18.25 22.33
C GLU A 328 -20.64 -17.82 23.78
N GLY A 329 -21.75 -18.30 24.35
CA GLY A 329 -22.16 -18.02 25.73
C GLY A 329 -21.53 -18.90 26.82
N ALA A 330 -20.87 -20.01 26.45
CA ALA A 330 -20.30 -20.98 27.39
C ALA A 330 -18.84 -20.69 27.75
N GLY A 331 -18.59 -19.53 28.38
CA GLY A 331 -17.29 -19.20 28.97
C GLY A 331 -16.90 -20.13 30.12
N THR A 332 -15.68 -20.68 30.05
CA THR A 332 -14.80 -21.25 31.09
C THR A 332 -15.45 -21.83 32.37
N PRO A 333 -15.32 -23.13 32.68
CA PRO A 333 -15.73 -23.65 33.99
C PRO A 333 -14.89 -22.99 35.10
N ALA A 334 -15.57 -22.49 36.13
CA ALA A 334 -14.94 -21.84 37.28
C ALA A 334 -13.83 -22.73 37.89
N PRO A 335 -12.68 -22.15 38.29
CA PRO A 335 -11.61 -22.94 38.89
C PRO A 335 -12.08 -23.57 40.19
N VAL A 336 -11.76 -24.86 40.35
CA VAL A 336 -11.97 -25.63 41.58
C VAL A 336 -11.24 -24.90 42.72
N ARG A 337 -11.98 -24.45 43.74
CA ARG A 337 -11.41 -23.91 44.98
C ARG A 337 -10.62 -25.03 45.68
N VAL A 338 -9.31 -24.84 45.82
CA VAL A 338 -8.49 -25.57 46.79
C VAL A 338 -8.78 -24.94 48.17
N PRO A 339 -9.11 -25.72 49.21
CA PRO A 339 -9.27 -25.18 50.57
C PRO A 339 -7.94 -24.63 51.09
N ASP A 340 -7.97 -23.42 51.66
CA ASP A 340 -6.87 -22.86 52.45
C ASP A 340 -6.70 -23.70 53.73
N ASP A 341 -5.63 -24.48 53.81
CA ASP A 341 -5.10 -24.95 55.10
C ASP A 341 -4.34 -23.78 55.74
N ALA A 342 -5.08 -23.00 56.53
CA ALA A 342 -4.54 -22.16 57.58
C ALA A 342 -4.95 -22.78 58.92
N ASP A 343 -4.13 -23.69 59.43
CA ASP A 343 -4.04 -23.94 60.87
C ASP A 343 -2.69 -23.42 61.35
N GLU A 344 -2.76 -22.29 62.04
CA GLU A 344 -1.83 -21.89 63.09
C GLU A 344 -1.80 -22.98 64.16
N GLU A 345 -0.61 -23.37 64.65
CA GLU A 345 -0.27 -23.31 66.09
C GLU A 345 1.10 -23.93 66.40
N GLN A 346 1.91 -23.13 67.11
CA GLN A 346 3.10 -23.41 67.93
C GLN A 346 4.49 -23.38 67.27
#